data_AF-A0A7Y0G7L9-F1
#
_entry.id   AF-A0A7Y0G7L9-F1
#
_cell.length_a   1.000
_cell.length_b   1.000
_cell.length_c   1.000
_cell.angle_alpha   90.00
_cell.angle_beta   90.00
_cell.angle_gamma   90.00
#
_symmetry.space_group_name_H-M   'P 1'
#
loop_
_entity.id
_entity.type
_entity.pdbx_description
1 polymer ?
#
loop_
_entity_poly.entity_id
_entity_poly.type
_entity_poly.pdbx_seq_one_letter_code
_entity_poly.pdbx_strand_id
1 'polypeptide(L)'
;MKTGSRSFVAHLVGLLAAGVAALTLLASAHASPFDSADEKNVRSVVQGQLAALAKDDAARAFSFAAGNVREAVGSASAFLAMVRRDYPMVYRPASVAFLKPELKGDQVIQRVQMLDAGGNAWLAIYSLQRQKNKEWRITGCAVVENKGRMA
;
A
#
# COMPACT_ATOMS: atom_id res chain seq x y z
N MET A 1 23.91 46.35 47.01
CA MET A 1 24.18 44.91 47.21
C MET A 1 22.91 44.22 47.70
N LYS A 2 22.60 43.04 47.16
CA LYS A 2 21.80 41.95 47.75
C LYS A 2 20.33 42.22 48.20
N THR A 3 19.40 41.82 47.32
CA THR A 3 18.10 41.14 47.56
C THR A 3 17.22 41.47 48.78
N GLY A 4 15.90 41.58 48.53
CA GLY A 4 14.97 40.72 49.26
C GLY A 4 13.49 41.13 49.30
N SER A 5 12.64 40.13 49.15
CA SER A 5 11.27 40.02 49.69
C SER A 5 10.15 40.92 49.11
N ARG A 6 9.22 40.29 48.39
CA ARG A 6 7.79 40.64 48.40
C ARG A 6 7.00 39.36 48.66
N SER A 7 6.15 39.36 49.68
CA SER A 7 5.17 38.30 49.94
C SER A 7 3.95 38.88 50.66
N PHE A 8 2.86 38.12 50.70
CA PHE A 8 1.59 38.38 51.40
C PHE A 8 0.59 39.39 50.80
N VAL A 9 -0.09 38.88 49.77
CA VAL A 9 -1.56 38.87 49.53
C VAL A 9 -2.47 39.66 50.50
N ALA A 10 -3.23 40.61 49.91
CA ALA A 10 -4.53 41.15 50.35
C ALA A 10 -5.16 41.98 49.19
N HIS A 11 -6.49 42.16 49.03
CA HIS A 11 -7.65 41.37 49.49
C HIS A 11 -8.93 41.72 48.66
N LEU A 12 -9.73 40.70 48.32
CA LEU A 12 -11.20 40.66 48.19
C LEU A 12 -12.02 41.47 47.13
N VAL A 13 -13.02 40.73 46.59
CA VAL A 13 -14.34 41.13 46.01
C VAL A 13 -14.42 41.63 44.56
N GLY A 14 -15.26 40.94 43.77
CA GLY A 14 -15.79 41.40 42.48
C GLY A 14 -16.15 40.25 41.53
N LEU A 15 -17.38 39.70 41.60
CA LEU A 15 -17.90 38.78 40.57
C LEU A 15 -18.17 39.53 39.26
N LEU A 16 -17.71 39.01 38.12
CA LEU A 16 -18.51 38.93 36.88
C LEU A 16 -17.87 38.02 35.80
N ALA A 17 -18.63 37.01 35.39
CA ALA A 17 -18.68 36.23 34.13
C ALA A 17 -17.47 36.05 33.16
N ALA A 18 -17.45 34.81 32.61
CA ALA A 18 -17.12 34.40 31.22
C ALA A 18 -15.72 33.83 30.87
N GLY A 19 -15.74 32.60 30.30
CA GLY A 19 -14.77 32.03 29.35
C GLY A 19 -13.33 31.75 29.84
N VAL A 20 -12.61 30.71 29.42
CA VAL A 20 -12.79 29.75 28.31
C VAL A 20 -12.22 28.39 28.76
N ALA A 21 -12.84 27.28 28.32
CA ALA A 21 -12.39 25.93 28.67
C ALA A 21 -11.00 25.61 28.10
N ALA A 22 -10.16 24.92 28.88
CA ALA A 22 -8.83 24.50 28.45
C ALA A 22 -8.92 23.44 27.34
N LEU A 23 -8.43 23.79 26.15
CA LEU A 23 -8.51 22.96 24.95
C LEU A 23 -7.40 21.89 24.95
N THR A 24 -7.66 20.72 25.52
CA THR A 24 -6.78 19.55 25.42
C THR A 24 -6.88 18.91 24.03
N LEU A 25 -6.06 19.39 23.10
CA LEU A 25 -5.84 18.78 21.79
C LEU A 25 -5.14 17.41 21.92
N LEU A 26 -5.88 16.37 22.31
CA LEU A 26 -5.49 15.00 22.00
C LEU A 26 -5.64 14.80 20.49
N ALA A 27 -4.52 14.87 19.79
CA ALA A 27 -4.44 14.45 18.40
C ALA A 27 -4.64 12.93 18.32
N SER A 28 -5.90 12.49 18.21
CA SER A 28 -6.24 11.10 17.93
C SER A 28 -5.63 10.68 16.61
N ALA A 29 -4.49 9.98 16.67
CA ALA A 29 -3.87 9.32 15.56
C ALA A 29 -4.79 8.20 15.05
N HIS A 30 -5.77 8.59 14.22
CA HIS A 30 -6.63 7.67 13.50
C HIS A 30 -5.75 6.92 12.49
N ALA A 31 -5.25 5.75 12.90
CA ALA A 31 -4.85 4.72 11.96
C ALA A 31 -6.09 4.42 11.10
N SER A 32 -6.14 5.00 9.89
CA SER A 32 -7.26 4.80 8.98
C SER A 32 -7.40 3.30 8.72
N PRO A 33 -8.56 2.69 8.97
CA PRO A 33 -8.78 1.30 8.61
C PRO A 33 -8.49 1.14 7.11
N PHE A 34 -7.80 0.06 6.74
CA PHE A 34 -7.71 -0.34 5.35
C PHE A 34 -9.11 -0.73 4.87
N ASP A 35 -9.77 0.19 4.17
CA ASP A 35 -11.19 0.10 3.85
C ASP A 35 -11.45 -0.69 2.55
N SER A 36 -12.67 -1.17 2.42
CA SER A 36 -13.19 -1.86 1.23
C SER A 36 -12.91 -1.18 -0.13
N ALA A 37 -12.81 0.15 -0.18
CA ALA A 37 -12.45 0.88 -1.39
C ALA A 37 -10.96 0.71 -1.71
N ASP A 38 -10.08 0.75 -0.71
CA ASP A 38 -8.66 0.44 -0.89
C ASP A 38 -8.41 -1.04 -1.20
N GLU A 39 -9.17 -1.98 -0.62
CA GLU A 39 -9.16 -3.39 -1.05
C GLU A 39 -9.45 -3.53 -2.56
N LYS A 40 -10.49 -2.83 -3.06
CA LYS A 40 -10.86 -2.83 -4.48
C LYS A 40 -9.81 -2.14 -5.37
N ASN A 41 -9.25 -1.02 -4.93
CA ASN A 41 -8.26 -0.26 -5.68
C ASN A 41 -6.95 -1.04 -5.83
N VAL A 42 -6.47 -1.64 -4.74
CA VAL A 42 -5.27 -2.50 -4.72
C VAL A 42 -5.44 -3.69 -5.68
N ARG A 43 -6.56 -4.39 -5.60
CA ARG A 43 -6.90 -5.49 -6.52
C ARG A 43 -6.91 -5.02 -7.98
N SER A 44 -7.55 -3.88 -8.26
CA SER A 44 -7.68 -3.32 -9.61
C SER A 44 -6.33 -2.93 -10.24
N VAL A 45 -5.36 -2.46 -9.43
CA VAL A 45 -4.00 -2.17 -9.90
C VAL A 45 -3.27 -3.44 -10.35
N VAL A 46 -3.32 -4.51 -9.56
CA VAL A 46 -2.70 -5.80 -9.92
C VAL A 46 -3.40 -6.45 -11.11
N GLN A 47 -4.75 -6.45 -11.13
CA GLN A 47 -5.53 -6.94 -12.26
C GLN A 47 -5.23 -6.15 -13.55
N GLY A 48 -5.08 -4.83 -13.44
CA GLY A 48 -4.71 -3.96 -14.55
C GLY A 48 -3.33 -4.27 -15.13
N GLN A 49 -2.34 -4.58 -14.28
CA GLN A 49 -1.02 -5.02 -14.73
C GLN A 49 -1.09 -6.37 -15.44
N LEU A 50 -1.75 -7.38 -14.86
CA LEU A 50 -1.91 -8.71 -15.47
C LEU A 50 -2.64 -8.63 -16.83
N ALA A 51 -3.69 -7.82 -16.93
CA ALA A 51 -4.41 -7.62 -18.18
C ALA A 51 -3.59 -6.91 -19.27
N ALA A 52 -2.64 -6.05 -18.89
CA ALA A 52 -1.71 -5.41 -19.80
C ALA A 52 -0.60 -6.38 -20.25
N LEU A 53 -0.04 -7.17 -19.32
CA LEU A 53 0.95 -8.22 -19.62
C LEU A 53 0.40 -9.23 -20.63
N ALA A 54 -0.82 -9.73 -20.42
CA ALA A 54 -1.45 -10.69 -21.33
C ALA A 54 -1.59 -10.16 -22.77
N LYS A 55 -1.75 -8.85 -22.94
CA LYS A 55 -1.89 -8.12 -24.21
C LYS A 55 -0.58 -7.59 -24.80
N ASP A 56 0.56 -7.90 -24.19
CA ASP A 56 1.88 -7.38 -24.58
C ASP A 56 2.04 -5.86 -24.45
N ASP A 57 1.16 -5.21 -23.70
CA ASP A 57 1.21 -3.76 -23.44
C ASP A 57 2.22 -3.46 -22.33
N ALA A 58 3.50 -3.45 -22.72
CA ALA A 58 4.63 -3.11 -21.88
C ALA A 58 4.43 -1.77 -21.16
N ALA A 59 3.97 -0.74 -21.88
CA ALA A 59 3.83 0.62 -21.36
C ALA A 59 2.76 0.68 -20.26
N ARG A 60 1.59 0.05 -20.48
CA ARG A 60 0.53 -0.02 -19.49
C ARG A 60 0.90 -0.92 -18.31
N ALA A 61 1.51 -2.08 -18.55
CA ALA A 61 1.93 -3.00 -17.48
C ALA A 61 2.97 -2.34 -16.55
N PHE A 62 3.97 -1.69 -17.13
CA PHE A 62 4.98 -0.92 -16.38
C PHE A 62 4.40 0.35 -15.76
N SER A 63 3.29 0.88 -16.27
CA SER A 63 2.65 2.06 -15.67
C SER A 63 2.26 1.83 -14.20
N PHE A 64 1.82 0.63 -13.84
CA PHE A 64 1.41 0.28 -12.46
C PHE A 64 2.57 0.16 -11.46
N ALA A 65 3.82 0.09 -11.94
CA ALA A 65 5.01 0.01 -11.10
C ALA A 65 5.29 1.33 -10.35
N ALA A 66 5.77 1.21 -9.11
CA ALA A 66 6.26 2.32 -8.29
C ALA A 66 7.68 2.77 -8.72
N GLY A 67 8.16 3.89 -8.17
CA GLY A 67 9.47 4.47 -8.50
C GLY A 67 10.62 3.47 -8.38
N ASN A 68 10.72 2.76 -7.25
CA ASN A 68 11.78 1.77 -6.98
C ASN A 68 11.84 0.64 -8.04
N VAL A 69 10.70 0.14 -8.51
CA VAL A 69 10.64 -0.88 -9.57
C VAL A 69 11.03 -0.28 -10.93
N ARG A 70 10.63 0.97 -11.19
CA ARG A 70 10.98 1.66 -12.44
C ARG A 70 12.47 1.98 -12.52
N GLU A 71 13.07 2.40 -11.40
CA GLU A 71 14.51 2.65 -11.26
C GLU A 71 15.32 1.36 -11.44
N ALA A 72 14.89 0.26 -10.81
CA ALA A 72 15.58 -1.04 -10.90
C ALA A 72 15.52 -1.69 -12.31
N VAL A 73 14.44 -1.45 -13.07
CA VAL A 73 14.22 -2.10 -14.38
C VAL A 73 14.48 -1.17 -15.57
N GLY A 74 14.49 0.15 -15.36
CA GLY A 74 14.84 1.19 -16.33
C GLY A 74 13.79 1.48 -17.41
N SER A 75 13.15 0.46 -18.01
CA SER A 75 12.23 0.66 -19.13
C SER A 75 11.09 -0.36 -19.20
N ALA A 76 10.00 0.04 -19.88
CA ALA A 76 8.82 -0.81 -20.09
C ALA A 76 9.13 -2.06 -20.94
N SER A 77 9.97 -1.93 -21.97
CA SER A 77 10.38 -3.06 -22.82
C SER A 77 11.27 -4.04 -22.05
N ALA A 78 12.23 -3.55 -21.25
CA ALA A 78 13.01 -4.40 -20.35
C ALA A 78 12.13 -5.11 -19.31
N PHE A 79 11.14 -4.41 -18.74
CA PHE A 79 10.16 -5.00 -17.81
C PHE A 79 9.38 -6.14 -18.46
N LEU A 80 8.81 -5.95 -19.65
CA LEU A 80 8.06 -7.00 -20.32
C LEU A 80 8.96 -8.18 -20.72
N ALA A 81 10.20 -7.93 -21.17
CA ALA A 81 11.16 -8.97 -21.52
C ALA A 81 11.58 -9.81 -20.29
N MET A 82 11.85 -9.16 -19.15
CA MET A 82 12.12 -9.81 -17.87
C MET A 82 10.93 -10.65 -17.41
N VAL A 83 9.71 -10.08 -17.37
CA VAL A 83 8.51 -10.79 -16.91
C VAL A 83 8.19 -12.01 -17.79
N ARG A 84 8.35 -11.90 -19.11
CA ARG A 84 8.20 -13.04 -20.04
C ARG A 84 9.18 -14.18 -19.79
N ARG A 85 10.45 -13.85 -19.50
CA ARG A 85 11.54 -14.81 -19.33
C ARG A 85 11.50 -15.48 -17.96
N ASP A 86 11.38 -14.68 -16.90
CA ASP A 86 11.61 -15.11 -15.52
C ASP A 86 10.30 -15.45 -14.79
N TYR A 87 9.16 -14.91 -15.25
CA TYR A 87 7.85 -15.08 -14.60
C TYR A 87 6.73 -15.44 -15.61
N PRO A 88 6.87 -16.52 -16.41
CA PRO A 88 5.88 -16.90 -17.42
C PRO A 88 4.47 -17.14 -16.83
N MET A 89 4.39 -17.64 -15.59
CA MET A 89 3.14 -17.84 -14.84
C MET A 89 2.42 -16.52 -14.49
N VAL A 90 3.14 -15.40 -14.40
CA VAL A 90 2.58 -14.05 -14.18
C VAL A 90 2.27 -13.35 -15.51
N TYR A 91 3.10 -13.59 -16.53
CA TYR A 91 2.93 -13.01 -17.87
C TYR A 91 1.62 -13.46 -18.53
N ARG A 92 1.34 -14.77 -18.55
CA ARG A 92 0.12 -15.38 -19.10
C ARG A 92 -0.36 -16.56 -18.25
N PRO A 93 -0.93 -16.31 -17.05
CA PRO A 93 -1.58 -17.35 -16.26
C PRO A 93 -2.79 -17.95 -17.01
N ALA A 94 -3.03 -19.25 -16.83
CA ALA A 94 -4.23 -19.93 -17.29
C ALA A 94 -5.45 -19.58 -16.42
N SER A 95 -5.24 -19.33 -15.12
CA SER A 95 -6.26 -18.81 -14.21
C SER A 95 -5.65 -17.96 -13.11
N VAL A 96 -6.44 -17.05 -12.53
CA VAL A 96 -6.04 -16.21 -11.40
C VAL A 96 -7.14 -16.13 -10.35
N ALA A 97 -6.79 -16.19 -9.08
CA ALA A 97 -7.71 -15.99 -7.95
C ALA A 97 -7.08 -15.02 -6.93
N PHE A 98 -7.78 -13.91 -6.68
CA PHE A 98 -7.31 -12.87 -5.76
C PHE A 98 -7.76 -13.17 -4.34
N LEU A 99 -6.80 -13.35 -3.43
CA LEU A 99 -7.09 -13.44 -2.00
C LEU A 99 -7.45 -12.05 -1.44
N LYS A 100 -7.84 -12.00 -0.17
CA LYS A 100 -8.03 -10.72 0.54
C LYS A 100 -6.69 -10.00 0.66
N PRO A 101 -6.58 -8.71 0.30
CA PRO A 101 -5.36 -7.94 0.55
C PRO A 101 -5.20 -7.64 2.05
N GLU A 102 -3.95 -7.56 2.50
CA GLU A 102 -3.57 -7.37 3.92
C GLU A 102 -2.69 -6.12 4.07
N LEU A 103 -3.01 -5.24 5.02
CA LEU A 103 -2.12 -4.15 5.39
C LEU A 103 -0.95 -4.68 6.24
N LYS A 104 0.29 -4.36 5.86
CA LYS A 104 1.52 -4.74 6.55
C LYS A 104 2.45 -3.53 6.63
N GLY A 105 2.35 -2.79 7.73
CA GLY A 105 3.06 -1.51 7.90
C GLY A 105 2.44 -0.43 7.00
N ASP A 106 3.27 0.21 6.18
CA ASP A 106 2.87 1.21 5.17
C ASP A 106 2.52 0.61 3.80
N GLN A 107 2.69 -0.71 3.63
CA GLN A 107 2.41 -1.44 2.39
C GLN A 107 1.19 -2.34 2.51
N VAL A 108 0.55 -2.62 1.37
CA VAL A 108 -0.51 -3.62 1.25
C VAL A 108 0.03 -4.82 0.47
N ILE A 109 -0.22 -6.01 0.99
CA ILE A 109 0.12 -7.28 0.36
C ILE A 109 -1.12 -7.83 -0.36
N GLN A 110 -1.08 -7.91 -1.68
CA GLN A 110 -2.09 -8.58 -2.49
C GLN A 110 -1.54 -9.93 -2.96
N ARG A 111 -2.06 -11.02 -2.38
CA ARG A 111 -1.76 -12.38 -2.83
C ARG A 111 -2.70 -12.78 -3.97
N VAL A 112 -2.15 -13.43 -4.99
CA VAL A 112 -2.87 -13.95 -6.16
C VAL A 112 -2.43 -15.39 -6.38
N GLN A 113 -3.35 -16.32 -6.22
CA GLN A 113 -3.16 -17.71 -6.67
C GLN A 113 -3.26 -17.74 -8.19
N MET A 114 -2.39 -18.51 -8.84
CA MET A 114 -2.32 -18.61 -10.29
C MET A 114 -2.13 -20.08 -10.70
N LEU A 115 -2.68 -20.46 -11.86
CA LEU A 115 -2.24 -21.65 -12.59
C LEU A 115 -1.46 -21.22 -13.82
N ASP A 116 -0.36 -21.89 -14.13
CA ASP A 116 0.31 -21.73 -15.42
C ASP A 116 -0.36 -22.59 -16.52
N ALA A 117 0.13 -22.49 -17.76
CA ALA A 117 -0.40 -23.23 -18.90
C ALA A 117 -0.19 -24.77 -18.81
N GLY A 118 0.70 -25.24 -17.93
CA GLY A 118 0.89 -26.66 -17.62
C GLY A 118 0.04 -27.14 -16.44
N GLY A 119 -0.73 -26.25 -15.80
CA GLY A 119 -1.56 -26.55 -14.63
C GLY A 119 -0.81 -26.52 -13.30
N ASN A 120 0.45 -26.08 -13.25
CA ASN A 120 1.15 -25.94 -11.97
C ASN A 120 0.59 -24.74 -11.19
N ALA A 121 0.42 -24.91 -9.88
CA ALA A 121 -0.08 -23.87 -9.01
C ALA A 121 1.04 -22.98 -8.47
N TRP A 122 0.82 -21.67 -8.53
CA TRP A 122 1.73 -20.62 -8.10
C TRP A 122 1.03 -19.64 -7.16
N LEU A 123 1.79 -18.97 -6.32
CA LEU A 123 1.32 -17.85 -5.49
C LEU A 123 2.20 -16.63 -5.78
N ALA A 124 1.61 -15.64 -6.44
CA ALA A 124 2.22 -14.33 -6.63
C ALA A 124 1.85 -13.42 -5.44
N ILE A 125 2.86 -12.84 -4.82
CA ILE A 125 2.79 -12.00 -3.63
C ILE A 125 3.19 -10.59 -4.06
N TYR A 126 2.21 -9.74 -4.34
CA TYR A 126 2.44 -8.35 -4.70
C TYR A 126 2.53 -7.47 -3.45
N SER A 127 3.53 -6.61 -3.38
CA SER A 127 3.55 -5.48 -2.46
C SER A 127 3.14 -4.21 -3.19
N LEU A 128 2.24 -3.44 -2.58
CA LEU A 128 1.77 -2.16 -3.09
C LEU A 128 1.92 -1.09 -2.03
N GLN A 129 2.18 0.14 -2.47
CA GLN A 129 2.28 1.30 -1.59
C GLN A 129 1.50 2.48 -2.16
N ARG A 130 0.80 3.19 -1.28
CA ARG A 130 0.09 4.41 -1.65
C ARG A 130 1.08 5.54 -1.85
N GLN A 131 1.07 6.12 -3.04
CA GLN A 131 1.95 7.22 -3.42
C GLN A 131 1.44 8.56 -2.86
N LYS A 132 2.27 9.61 -2.92
CA LYS A 132 1.91 10.96 -2.45
C LYS A 132 0.67 11.54 -3.13
N ASN A 133 0.38 11.13 -4.37
CA ASN A 133 -0.83 11.50 -5.12
C ASN A 133 -2.06 10.61 -4.82
N LYS A 134 -1.99 9.79 -3.75
CA LYS A 134 -3.02 8.84 -3.29
C LYS A 134 -3.25 7.60 -4.18
N GLU A 135 -2.57 7.47 -5.31
CA GLU A 135 -2.64 6.27 -6.15
C GLU A 135 -1.92 5.08 -5.52
N TRP A 136 -2.39 3.87 -5.78
CA TRP A 136 -1.69 2.64 -5.45
C TRP A 136 -0.74 2.24 -6.58
N ARG A 137 0.51 1.90 -6.25
CA ARG A 137 1.52 1.39 -7.20
C ARG A 137 2.22 0.15 -6.64
N ILE A 138 2.62 -0.75 -7.53
CA ILE A 138 3.29 -2.01 -7.19
C ILE A 138 4.77 -1.73 -6.89
N THR A 139 5.19 -1.99 -5.66
CA THR A 139 6.58 -1.86 -5.19
C THR A 139 7.40 -3.14 -5.36
N GLY A 140 6.75 -4.27 -5.60
CA GLY A 140 7.41 -5.55 -5.82
C GLY A 140 6.42 -6.69 -6.09
N CYS A 141 6.94 -7.79 -6.64
CA CYS A 141 6.23 -9.05 -6.78
C CYS A 141 7.22 -10.19 -6.51
N ALA A 142 6.87 -11.13 -5.64
CA ALA A 142 7.57 -12.39 -5.45
C ALA A 142 6.65 -13.54 -5.84
N VAL A 143 7.18 -14.59 -6.48
CA VAL A 143 6.40 -15.74 -6.92
C VAL A 143 6.99 -17.00 -6.30
N VAL A 144 6.12 -17.87 -5.75
CA VAL A 144 6.51 -19.17 -5.18
C VAL A 144 5.60 -20.26 -5.72
N GLU A 145 6.12 -21.48 -5.87
CA GLU A 145 5.31 -22.66 -6.17
C GLU A 145 4.32 -22.92 -5.03
N ASN A 146 3.04 -23.07 -5.35
CA ASN A 146 2.00 -23.35 -4.37
C ASN A 146 1.65 -24.84 -4.38
N LYS A 147 2.50 -25.66 -3.74
CA LYS A 147 2.33 -27.13 -3.65
C LYS A 147 1.16 -27.57 -2.74
N GLY A 148 0.38 -26.63 -2.21
CA GLY A 148 -0.86 -26.91 -1.51
C GLY A 148 -1.93 -27.39 -2.50
N ARG A 149 -2.44 -28.61 -2.27
CA ARG A 149 -3.58 -29.16 -3.00
C ARG A 149 -4.73 -28.14 -3.01
N MET A 150 -5.14 -27.71 -4.20
CA MET A 150 -6.43 -27.02 -4.36
C MET A 150 -7.51 -28.07 -4.06
N ALA A 151 -8.07 -27.98 -2.86
CA ALA A 151 -9.18 -28.78 -2.37
C ALA A 151 -10.50 -28.03 -2.60
#